data_AF-A0A3Z2LTF7-F1
#
_entry.id   AF-A0A3Z2LTF7-F1
#
_cell.length_a   1.000
_cell.length_b   1.000
_cell.length_c   1.000
_cell.angle_alpha   90.00
_cell.angle_beta   90.00
_cell.angle_gamma   90.00
#
_symmetry.space_group_name_H-M   'P 1'
#
loop_
_entity.id
_entity.type
_entity.pdbx_description
1 polymer ?
#
loop_
_entity_poly.entity_id
_entity_poly.type
_entity_poly.pdbx_seq_one_letter_code
_entity_poly.pdbx_strand_id
1 'polypeptide(L)'
;MLTVGIYGFNITKVTHFSFGTMFPTCKSISEIIKKMKSRDELHLTAFLELDINDANECRDILFHLTAILSFIEQRPVSFGYSLRKHESMGNLDDDYPKLINIAYSIKSTGIIIKEDYYSKNSRRYFIEAALNKIIIEKDRHYSTLLHKNVQVFSNPQRYIDVSYYLLFSGLESIARQRENDLSNNAPSVLYKYLSKFKFDIKQQDNKRPPRSLDIYSGLRNALFHNGEYQTAPMKRNGTECTFLLKDYYSYFRRLNSLVILKEANFEDGKINWDFVNYRHYFK
;
A
#
# COMPACT_ATOMS: atom_id res chain seq x y z
N MET A 1 -11.54 9.76 24.73
CA MET A 1 -12.08 9.46 23.39
C MET A 1 -11.74 10.60 22.45
N LEU A 2 -11.07 10.27 21.36
CA LEU A 2 -10.66 11.20 20.33
C LEU A 2 -11.42 10.86 19.04
N THR A 3 -12.15 11.82 18.47
CA THR A 3 -12.84 11.64 17.19
C THR A 3 -12.21 12.54 16.15
N VAL A 4 -11.74 11.97 15.04
CA VAL A 4 -11.03 12.67 13.96
C VAL A 4 -11.67 12.40 12.60
N GLY A 5 -11.62 13.38 11.70
CA GLY A 5 -12.08 13.22 10.33
C GLY A 5 -11.11 12.38 9.49
N ILE A 6 -11.68 11.54 8.63
CA ILE A 6 -10.98 10.76 7.61
C ILE A 6 -11.32 11.34 6.24
N TYR A 7 -10.29 11.70 5.48
CA TYR A 7 -10.40 12.33 4.19
C TYR A 7 -9.89 11.40 3.10
N GLY A 8 -10.72 11.14 2.09
CA GLY A 8 -10.33 10.35 0.91
C GLY A 8 -10.32 8.83 1.09
N PHE A 9 -11.09 8.27 2.03
CA PHE A 9 -11.25 6.82 2.20
C PHE A 9 -12.68 6.38 1.84
N ASN A 10 -12.84 5.33 1.03
CA ASN A 10 -14.14 4.83 0.60
C ASN A 10 -14.72 3.83 1.62
N ILE A 11 -15.74 4.28 2.34
CA ILE A 11 -16.48 3.51 3.33
C ILE A 11 -17.93 3.95 3.34
N THR A 12 -18.87 3.00 3.40
CA THR A 12 -20.32 3.26 3.36
C THR A 12 -21.06 2.69 4.56
N LYS A 13 -20.39 1.85 5.37
CA LYS A 13 -20.94 1.19 6.56
C LYS A 13 -20.10 1.49 7.79
N VAL A 14 -20.77 1.59 8.93
CA VAL A 14 -20.10 1.65 10.23
C VAL A 14 -19.24 0.40 10.40
N THR A 15 -17.98 0.59 10.75
CA THR A 15 -17.01 -0.49 10.88
C THR A 15 -16.33 -0.40 12.24
N HIS A 16 -16.47 -1.45 13.03
CA HIS A 16 -15.85 -1.57 14.34
C HIS A 16 -14.50 -2.26 14.25
N PHE A 17 -13.52 -1.75 14.99
CA PHE A 17 -12.18 -2.27 15.15
C PHE A 17 -11.86 -2.49 16.62
N SER A 18 -10.77 -3.18 16.93
CA SER A 18 -10.29 -3.31 18.32
C SER A 18 -9.85 -1.99 18.96
N PHE A 19 -9.51 -0.99 18.15
CA PHE A 19 -8.99 0.31 18.58
C PHE A 19 -10.01 1.46 18.47
N GLY A 20 -11.22 1.19 18.00
CA GLY A 20 -12.25 2.22 17.79
C GLY A 20 -13.25 1.89 16.70
N THR A 21 -14.03 2.90 16.29
CA THR A 21 -15.09 2.73 15.28
C THR A 21 -15.00 3.79 14.19
N MET A 22 -15.09 3.37 12.93
CA MET A 22 -15.22 4.26 11.78
C MET A 22 -16.69 4.46 11.40
N PHE A 23 -17.09 5.72 11.28
CA PHE A 23 -18.44 6.15 10.94
C PHE A 23 -18.44 6.88 9.58
N PRO A 24 -19.09 6.34 8.54
CA PRO A 24 -19.17 7.01 7.24
C PRO A 24 -20.03 8.27 7.32
N THR A 25 -19.62 9.34 6.65
CA THR A 25 -20.41 10.58 6.52
C THR A 25 -21.56 10.44 5.52
N CYS A 26 -21.44 9.53 4.56
CA CYS A 26 -22.49 9.23 3.58
C CYS A 26 -22.62 7.72 3.40
N LYS A 27 -23.86 7.22 3.29
CA LYS A 27 -24.16 5.80 3.02
C LYS A 27 -24.38 5.51 1.52
N SER A 28 -24.42 6.56 0.69
CA SER A 28 -24.67 6.46 -0.75
C SER A 28 -23.40 6.10 -1.51
N ILE A 29 -23.43 4.96 -2.23
CA ILE A 29 -22.35 4.52 -3.11
C ILE A 29 -22.07 5.56 -4.21
N SER A 30 -23.13 6.15 -4.77
CA SER A 30 -22.98 7.17 -5.82
C SER A 30 -22.26 8.41 -5.31
N GLU A 31 -22.62 8.86 -4.11
CA GLU A 31 -22.02 10.04 -3.48
C GLU A 31 -20.55 9.82 -3.13
N ILE A 32 -20.21 8.69 -2.49
CA ILE A 32 -18.82 8.39 -2.15
C ILE A 32 -17.96 8.25 -3.41
N ILE A 33 -18.46 7.61 -4.47
CA ILE A 33 -17.75 7.53 -5.75
C ILE A 33 -17.51 8.93 -6.33
N LYS A 34 -18.48 9.85 -6.24
CA LYS A 34 -18.31 11.24 -6.70
C LYS A 34 -17.21 11.95 -5.92
N LYS A 35 -17.23 11.87 -4.58
CA LYS A 35 -16.18 12.43 -3.71
C LYS A 35 -14.81 11.84 -4.04
N MET A 36 -14.74 10.52 -4.22
CA MET A 36 -13.50 9.81 -4.53
C MET A 36 -12.98 10.06 -5.95
N LYS A 37 -13.75 10.66 -6.85
CA LYS A 37 -13.25 11.07 -8.18
C LYS A 37 -12.46 12.38 -8.16
N SER A 38 -12.57 13.17 -7.10
CA SER A 38 -11.81 14.42 -6.97
C SER A 38 -10.30 14.14 -7.03
N ARG A 39 -9.60 14.99 -7.78
CA ARG A 39 -8.17 14.85 -8.08
C ARG A 39 -7.32 15.86 -7.33
N ASP A 40 -7.90 16.93 -6.84
CA ASP A 40 -7.25 18.07 -6.21
C ASP A 40 -7.68 18.24 -4.77
N GLU A 41 -8.70 17.49 -4.33
CA GLU A 41 -9.27 17.55 -2.99
C GLU A 41 -9.39 16.15 -2.37
N LEU A 42 -9.13 16.06 -1.06
CA LEU A 42 -9.57 14.95 -0.23
C LEU A 42 -10.84 15.40 0.51
N HIS A 43 -11.98 14.83 0.15
CA HIS A 43 -13.23 15.09 0.87
C HIS A 43 -13.27 14.33 2.19
N LEU A 44 -13.92 14.91 3.20
CA LEU A 44 -14.32 14.21 4.41
C LEU A 44 -15.29 13.09 4.02
N THR A 45 -14.90 11.85 4.31
CA THR A 45 -15.69 10.66 3.97
C THR A 45 -16.13 9.88 5.20
N ALA A 46 -15.39 9.94 6.30
CA ALA A 46 -15.74 9.27 7.55
C ALA A 46 -15.17 10.01 8.76
N PHE A 47 -15.59 9.57 9.95
CA PHE A 47 -14.94 9.87 11.22
C PHE A 47 -14.37 8.58 11.81
N LEU A 48 -13.22 8.67 12.48
CA LEU A 48 -12.72 7.62 13.35
C LEU A 48 -12.82 8.09 14.80
N GLU A 49 -13.56 7.35 15.59
CA GLU A 49 -13.62 7.48 17.03
C GLU A 49 -12.67 6.45 17.65
N LEU A 50 -11.65 6.93 18.37
CA LEU A 50 -10.64 6.11 19.02
C LEU A 50 -10.99 5.87 20.48
N ASP A 51 -11.00 4.58 20.85
CA ASP A 51 -11.23 4.09 22.21
C ASP A 51 -9.91 3.99 23.00
N ILE A 52 -9.08 5.03 22.90
CA ILE A 52 -7.73 5.09 23.47
C ILE A 52 -7.57 6.39 24.25
N ASN A 53 -7.00 6.27 25.46
CA ASN A 53 -6.83 7.40 26.38
C ASN A 53 -5.45 8.07 26.25
N ASP A 54 -4.44 7.35 25.80
CA ASP A 54 -3.10 7.91 25.61
C ASP A 54 -2.98 8.66 24.27
N ALA A 55 -2.56 9.92 24.35
CA ALA A 55 -2.48 10.80 23.18
C ALA A 55 -1.33 10.44 22.22
N ASN A 56 -0.24 9.87 22.74
CA ASN A 56 0.89 9.45 21.90
C ASN A 56 0.52 8.17 21.14
N GLU A 57 -0.11 7.22 21.81
CA GLU A 57 -0.65 5.99 21.20
C GLU A 57 -1.67 6.33 20.11
N CYS A 58 -2.56 7.29 20.36
CA CYS A 58 -3.48 7.79 19.33
C CYS A 58 -2.71 8.33 18.11
N ARG A 59 -1.69 9.15 18.32
CA ARG A 59 -0.89 9.72 17.22
C ARG A 59 -0.19 8.63 16.40
N ASP A 60 0.39 7.65 17.06
CA ASP A 60 1.09 6.54 16.41
C ASP A 60 0.12 5.68 15.59
N ILE A 61 -1.06 5.36 16.14
CA ILE A 61 -2.11 4.62 15.42
C ILE A 61 -2.59 5.41 14.22
N LEU A 62 -2.85 6.71 14.34
CA LEU A 62 -3.28 7.55 13.22
C LEU A 62 -2.21 7.64 12.12
N PHE A 63 -0.93 7.73 12.50
CA PHE A 63 0.18 7.70 11.54
C PHE A 63 0.21 6.39 10.73
N HIS A 64 0.07 5.24 11.39
CA HIS A 64 0.07 3.95 10.71
C HIS A 64 -1.21 3.70 9.92
N LEU A 65 -2.38 4.07 10.46
CA LEU A 65 -3.65 3.99 9.74
C LEU A 65 -3.65 4.84 8.48
N THR A 66 -3.04 6.02 8.51
CA THR A 66 -2.87 6.86 7.31
C THR A 66 -2.23 6.06 6.16
N ALA A 67 -1.15 5.33 6.45
CA ALA A 67 -0.48 4.48 5.47
C ALA A 67 -1.32 3.27 5.06
N ILE A 68 -1.94 2.57 6.02
CA ILE A 68 -2.78 1.39 5.74
C ILE A 68 -3.96 1.77 4.83
N LEU A 69 -4.68 2.84 5.14
CA LEU A 69 -5.83 3.27 4.34
C LEU A 69 -5.39 3.78 2.97
N SER A 70 -4.29 4.53 2.90
CA SER A 70 -3.71 4.97 1.63
C SER A 70 -3.28 3.80 0.75
N PHE A 71 -2.76 2.74 1.35
CA PHE A 71 -2.42 1.49 0.65
C PHE A 71 -3.65 0.80 0.08
N ILE A 72 -4.75 0.70 0.83
CA ILE A 72 -5.99 0.07 0.34
C ILE A 72 -6.52 0.80 -0.90
N GLU A 73 -6.54 2.13 -0.85
CA GLU A 73 -7.09 2.99 -1.92
C GLU A 73 -6.10 3.30 -3.05
N GLN A 74 -4.81 3.01 -2.84
CA GLN A 74 -3.70 3.39 -3.72
C GLN A 74 -3.75 4.88 -4.13
N ARG A 75 -4.04 5.72 -3.14
CA ARG A 75 -4.08 7.19 -3.19
C ARG A 75 -3.90 7.73 -1.77
N PRO A 76 -3.58 9.03 -1.61
CA PRO A 76 -3.52 9.65 -0.29
C PRO A 76 -4.86 9.55 0.45
N VAL A 77 -4.79 9.12 1.70
CA VAL A 77 -5.82 9.25 2.73
C VAL A 77 -5.21 10.12 3.84
N SER A 78 -6.01 10.98 4.45
CA SER A 78 -5.56 11.84 5.54
C SER A 78 -6.48 11.73 6.75
N PHE A 79 -5.89 11.81 7.94
CA PHE A 79 -6.60 12.03 9.19
C PHE A 79 -6.36 13.46 9.64
N GLY A 80 -7.41 14.14 10.08
CA GLY A 80 -7.29 15.52 10.55
C GLY A 80 -8.54 16.02 11.26
N TYR A 81 -8.40 17.20 11.87
CA TYR A 81 -9.49 17.96 12.50
C TYR A 81 -10.29 17.16 13.52
N SER A 82 -9.81 17.10 14.76
CA SER A 82 -10.57 16.50 15.85
C SER A 82 -11.88 17.25 16.08
N LEU A 83 -12.97 16.53 16.37
CA LEU A 83 -14.22 17.16 16.76
C LEU A 83 -14.02 17.99 18.03
N ARG A 84 -14.53 19.22 18.00
CA ARG A 84 -14.64 20.11 19.17
C ARG A 84 -15.73 19.57 20.10
N LYS A 85 -15.69 19.97 21.38
CA LYS A 85 -16.59 19.43 22.41
C LYS A 85 -18.09 19.58 22.10
N HIS A 86 -18.47 20.62 21.36
CA HIS A 86 -19.86 20.89 20.99
C HIS A 86 -20.26 20.32 19.63
N GLU A 87 -19.28 19.86 18.83
CA GLU A 87 -19.53 19.26 17.53
C GLU A 87 -19.92 17.79 17.67
N SER A 88 -20.69 17.30 16.71
CA SER A 88 -20.96 15.87 16.54
C SER A 88 -20.85 15.50 15.07
N MET A 89 -20.71 14.21 14.76
CA MET A 89 -20.58 13.74 13.37
C MET A 89 -21.76 14.16 12.46
N GLY A 90 -22.94 14.45 13.04
CA GLY A 90 -24.12 14.92 12.34
C GLY A 90 -24.38 16.44 12.44
N ASN A 91 -23.60 17.16 13.25
CA ASN A 91 -23.73 18.59 13.47
C ASN A 91 -22.33 19.20 13.65
N LEU A 92 -21.73 19.61 12.53
CA LEU A 92 -20.42 20.22 12.44
C LEU A 92 -20.58 21.73 12.30
N ASP A 93 -19.65 22.49 12.85
CA ASP A 93 -19.61 23.93 12.61
C ASP A 93 -19.38 24.23 11.11
N ASP A 94 -19.78 25.42 10.68
CA ASP A 94 -19.60 25.86 9.29
C ASP A 94 -18.12 25.93 8.87
N ASP A 95 -17.21 26.14 9.84
CA ASP A 95 -15.77 26.21 9.62
C ASP A 95 -15.06 24.85 9.73
N TYR A 96 -15.78 23.76 10.05
CA TYR A 96 -15.19 22.43 10.05
C TYR A 96 -14.79 22.03 8.62
N PRO A 97 -13.52 21.67 8.36
CA PRO A 97 -13.07 21.38 7.00
C PRO A 97 -13.75 20.14 6.41
N LYS A 98 -14.56 20.33 5.36
CA LYS A 98 -15.21 19.21 4.64
C LYS A 98 -14.36 18.67 3.48
N LEU A 99 -13.28 19.38 3.15
CA LEU A 99 -12.29 19.01 2.15
C LEU A 99 -10.91 19.51 2.54
N ILE A 100 -9.87 18.84 2.04
CA ILE A 100 -8.48 19.24 2.14
C ILE A 100 -7.95 19.42 0.73
N ASN A 101 -7.50 20.63 0.41
CA ASN A 101 -6.83 20.92 -0.86
C ASN A 101 -5.44 20.30 -0.88
N ILE A 102 -5.08 19.73 -2.02
CA ILE A 102 -3.79 19.06 -2.21
C ILE A 102 -3.04 19.80 -3.31
N ALA A 103 -1.75 20.05 -3.08
CA ALA A 103 -0.92 20.81 -4.02
C ALA A 103 -0.64 20.09 -5.35
N TYR A 104 -1.16 18.87 -5.55
CA TYR A 104 -0.91 18.04 -6.71
C TYR A 104 -2.13 17.20 -7.10
N SER A 105 -2.19 16.82 -8.37
CA SER A 105 -3.27 15.98 -8.88
C SER A 105 -3.10 14.52 -8.44
N ILE A 106 -4.02 14.03 -7.62
CA ILE A 106 -4.20 12.63 -7.26
C ILE A 106 -4.46 11.82 -8.51
N LYS A 107 -3.54 10.92 -8.81
CA LYS A 107 -3.77 9.84 -9.77
C LYS A 107 -3.96 8.56 -8.98
N SER A 108 -5.21 8.13 -8.78
CA SER A 108 -5.47 6.78 -8.29
C SER A 108 -4.86 5.78 -9.27
N THR A 109 -4.23 4.75 -8.72
CA THR A 109 -3.63 3.68 -9.51
C THR A 109 -4.40 2.37 -9.40
N GLY A 110 -5.65 2.43 -8.96
CA GLY A 110 -6.53 1.28 -8.73
C GLY A 110 -6.86 1.09 -7.25
N ILE A 111 -7.42 -0.07 -6.93
CA ILE A 111 -7.82 -0.48 -5.58
C ILE A 111 -7.17 -1.84 -5.29
N ILE A 112 -6.63 -2.04 -4.09
CA ILE A 112 -6.03 -3.32 -3.68
C ILE A 112 -7.06 -4.26 -3.05
N ILE A 113 -7.95 -3.72 -2.22
CA ILE A 113 -9.00 -4.49 -1.53
C ILE A 113 -10.35 -3.83 -1.83
N LYS A 114 -11.30 -4.62 -2.36
CA LYS A 114 -12.64 -4.13 -2.72
C LYS A 114 -13.34 -3.48 -1.54
N GLU A 115 -14.17 -2.50 -1.84
CA GLU A 115 -14.97 -1.71 -0.91
C GLU A 115 -15.95 -2.56 -0.08
N ASP A 116 -16.42 -2.00 1.02
CA ASP A 116 -17.34 -2.63 1.98
C ASP A 116 -18.73 -2.97 1.41
N TYR A 117 -19.13 -2.33 0.32
CA TYR A 117 -20.33 -2.69 -0.43
C TYR A 117 -20.12 -3.90 -1.37
N TYR A 118 -18.89 -4.25 -1.74
CA TYR A 118 -18.56 -5.49 -2.48
C TYR A 118 -18.04 -6.62 -1.57
N SER A 119 -17.39 -6.27 -0.46
CA SER A 119 -16.86 -7.22 0.51
C SER A 119 -16.90 -6.62 1.91
N LYS A 120 -17.96 -6.97 2.66
CA LYS A 120 -18.32 -6.32 3.92
C LYS A 120 -17.16 -6.16 4.91
N ASN A 121 -16.35 -7.21 5.09
CA ASN A 121 -15.32 -7.23 6.12
C ASN A 121 -13.88 -7.30 5.59
N SER A 122 -13.64 -7.38 4.27
CA SER A 122 -12.28 -7.53 3.72
C SER A 122 -11.35 -6.41 4.17
N ARG A 123 -11.78 -5.14 3.98
CA ARG A 123 -10.98 -3.98 4.38
C ARG A 123 -10.76 -3.95 5.89
N ARG A 124 -11.81 -4.24 6.68
CA ARG A 124 -11.71 -4.33 8.14
C ARG A 124 -10.63 -5.32 8.57
N TYR A 125 -10.71 -6.56 8.09
CA TYR A 125 -9.76 -7.62 8.49
C TYR A 125 -8.33 -7.28 8.12
N PHE A 126 -8.09 -6.71 6.93
CA PHE A 126 -6.76 -6.25 6.58
C PHE A 126 -6.27 -5.09 7.47
N ILE A 127 -7.12 -4.10 7.75
CA ILE A 127 -6.76 -2.96 8.61
C ILE A 127 -6.38 -3.44 10.02
N GLU A 128 -7.19 -4.30 10.63
CA GLU A 128 -6.90 -4.88 11.95
C GLU A 128 -5.59 -5.68 11.93
N ALA A 129 -5.43 -6.58 10.95
CA ALA A 129 -4.23 -7.42 10.85
C ALA A 129 -2.96 -6.59 10.62
N ALA A 130 -3.00 -5.62 9.71
CA ALA A 130 -1.87 -4.75 9.41
C ALA A 130 -1.50 -3.88 10.61
N LEU A 131 -2.48 -3.29 11.31
CA LEU A 131 -2.20 -2.46 12.47
C LEU A 131 -1.67 -3.30 13.64
N ASN A 132 -2.25 -4.46 13.91
CA ASN A 132 -1.76 -5.37 14.94
C ASN A 132 -0.30 -5.79 14.68
N LYS A 133 0.04 -6.08 13.43
CA LYS A 133 1.41 -6.40 13.03
C LYS A 133 2.39 -5.26 13.31
N ILE A 134 1.95 -4.01 13.14
CA ILE A 134 2.80 -2.84 13.38
C ILE A 134 2.90 -2.50 14.87
N ILE A 135 1.78 -2.47 15.58
CA ILE A 135 1.69 -1.96 16.96
C ILE A 135 1.97 -3.06 17.99
N ILE A 136 1.32 -4.21 17.85
CA ILE A 136 1.38 -5.31 18.82
C ILE A 136 2.62 -6.18 18.57
N GLU A 137 2.82 -6.66 17.33
CA GLU A 137 4.00 -7.45 16.98
C GLU A 137 5.27 -6.57 16.85
N LYS A 138 5.12 -5.25 16.80
CA LYS A 138 6.22 -4.27 16.65
C LYS A 138 7.08 -4.54 15.42
N ASP A 139 6.46 -4.99 14.33
CA ASP A 139 7.16 -5.38 13.12
C ASP A 139 7.59 -4.18 12.28
N ARG A 140 8.79 -3.68 12.59
CA ARG A 140 9.39 -2.53 11.89
C ARG A 140 9.65 -2.78 10.41
N HIS A 141 9.92 -4.02 10.00
CA HIS A 141 10.23 -4.33 8.61
C HIS A 141 8.96 -4.35 7.76
N TYR A 142 7.88 -4.93 8.29
CA TYR A 142 6.55 -4.83 7.69
C TYR A 142 6.08 -3.37 7.59
N SER A 143 6.21 -2.61 8.68
CA SER A 143 5.88 -1.17 8.70
C SER A 143 6.66 -0.40 7.64
N THR A 144 7.97 -0.65 7.52
CA THR A 144 8.85 -0.03 6.52
C THR A 144 8.43 -0.38 5.09
N LEU A 145 8.14 -1.66 4.82
CA LEU A 145 7.66 -2.10 3.50
C LEU A 145 6.36 -1.37 3.11
N LEU A 146 5.39 -1.31 4.01
CA LEU A 146 4.10 -0.64 3.80
C LEU A 146 4.29 0.86 3.51
N HIS A 147 5.01 1.57 4.39
CA HIS A 147 5.23 3.01 4.26
C HIS A 147 6.00 3.37 2.98
N LYS A 148 7.04 2.62 2.64
CA LYS A 148 7.76 2.80 1.37
C LYS A 148 6.85 2.57 0.16
N ASN A 149 5.96 1.58 0.19
CA ASN A 149 5.00 1.34 -0.88
C ASN A 149 4.02 2.52 -1.02
N VAL A 150 3.53 3.09 0.08
CA VAL A 150 2.60 4.23 0.08
C VAL A 150 3.26 5.50 -0.47
N GLN A 151 4.54 5.74 -0.13
CA GLN A 151 5.28 6.91 -0.61
C GLN A 151 5.39 6.97 -2.15
N VAL A 152 5.41 5.82 -2.83
CA VAL A 152 5.48 5.74 -4.31
C VAL A 152 4.37 6.53 -5.02
N PHE A 153 3.17 6.55 -4.45
CA PHE A 153 2.01 7.22 -5.05
C PHE A 153 1.52 8.44 -4.26
N SER A 154 2.01 8.63 -3.04
CA SER A 154 1.69 9.78 -2.19
C SER A 154 2.64 10.98 -2.42
N ASN A 155 3.75 10.78 -3.14
CA ASN A 155 4.61 11.88 -3.53
C ASN A 155 3.98 12.71 -4.68
N PRO A 156 4.00 14.06 -4.59
CA PRO A 156 3.50 14.94 -5.63
C PRO A 156 4.13 14.68 -7.01
N GLN A 157 5.42 14.33 -7.00
CA GLN A 157 6.20 14.06 -8.19
C GLN A 157 6.62 12.60 -8.23
N ARG A 158 6.34 11.93 -9.35
CA ARG A 158 6.60 10.50 -9.54
C ARG A 158 7.90 10.30 -10.30
N TYR A 159 8.98 10.23 -9.54
CA TYR A 159 10.28 9.82 -10.04
C TYR A 159 10.36 8.29 -10.03
N ILE A 160 10.54 7.68 -11.20
CA ILE A 160 10.48 6.22 -11.34
C ILE A 160 11.64 5.54 -10.62
N ASP A 161 12.80 6.20 -10.58
CA ASP A 161 14.01 5.79 -9.86
C ASP A 161 13.81 5.78 -8.34
N VAL A 162 13.27 6.86 -7.77
CA VAL A 162 12.90 6.94 -6.35
C VAL A 162 11.82 5.91 -6.02
N SER A 163 10.82 5.78 -6.89
CA SER A 163 9.75 4.81 -6.69
C SER A 163 10.27 3.37 -6.68
N TYR A 164 11.15 3.05 -7.64
CA TYR A 164 11.75 1.72 -7.73
C TYR A 164 12.68 1.44 -6.55
N TYR A 165 13.44 2.45 -6.10
CA TYR A 165 14.27 2.37 -4.89
C TYR A 165 13.43 2.01 -3.66
N LEU A 166 12.33 2.73 -3.43
CA LEU A 166 11.45 2.51 -2.28
C LEU A 166 10.87 1.10 -2.28
N LEU A 167 10.36 0.64 -3.43
CA LEU A 167 9.83 -0.72 -3.57
C LEU A 167 10.91 -1.77 -3.35
N PHE A 168 12.05 -1.65 -4.02
CA PHE A 168 13.09 -2.67 -3.96
C PHE A 168 13.71 -2.75 -2.58
N SER A 169 14.08 -1.60 -2.00
CA SER A 169 14.69 -1.55 -0.66
C SER A 169 13.73 -1.96 0.45
N GLY A 170 12.43 -1.73 0.30
CA GLY A 170 11.40 -2.23 1.23
C GLY A 170 11.33 -3.76 1.19
N LEU A 171 11.19 -4.33 -0.01
CA LEU A 171 11.08 -5.77 -0.20
C LEU A 171 12.35 -6.53 0.18
N GLU A 172 13.52 -6.01 -0.21
CA GLU A 172 14.81 -6.61 0.16
C GLU A 172 15.01 -6.58 1.68
N SER A 173 14.69 -5.47 2.35
CA SER A 173 14.87 -5.33 3.79
C SER A 173 14.06 -6.36 4.58
N ILE A 174 12.78 -6.54 4.26
CA ILE A 174 11.96 -7.55 4.94
C ILE A 174 12.42 -8.97 4.58
N ALA A 175 12.76 -9.25 3.33
CA ALA A 175 13.21 -10.57 2.91
C ALA A 175 14.50 -10.98 3.64
N ARG A 176 15.49 -10.08 3.71
CA ARG A 176 16.75 -10.33 4.44
C ARG A 176 16.51 -10.58 5.92
N GLN A 177 15.60 -9.85 6.54
CA GLN A 177 15.25 -10.06 7.95
C GLN A 177 14.59 -11.42 8.18
N ARG A 178 13.65 -11.82 7.32
CA ARG A 178 12.90 -13.08 7.44
C ARG A 178 13.75 -14.31 7.14
N GLU A 179 14.71 -14.19 6.23
CA GLU A 179 15.66 -15.25 5.91
C GLU A 179 16.92 -15.24 6.78
N ASN A 180 17.10 -14.21 7.63
CA ASN A 180 18.32 -13.96 8.38
C ASN A 180 19.58 -14.00 7.48
N ASP A 181 19.50 -13.34 6.30
CA ASP A 181 20.48 -13.44 5.23
C ASP A 181 20.94 -12.04 4.73
N LEU A 182 22.05 -11.57 5.28
CA LEU A 182 22.64 -10.26 4.94
C LEU A 182 23.78 -10.35 3.91
N SER A 183 24.24 -11.56 3.58
CA SER A 183 25.46 -11.76 2.78
C SER A 183 25.17 -12.19 1.35
N ASN A 184 24.11 -12.95 1.10
CA ASN A 184 23.81 -13.41 -0.25
C ASN A 184 23.26 -12.30 -1.15
N ASN A 185 23.37 -12.53 -2.46
CA ASN A 185 22.81 -11.65 -3.46
C ASN A 185 21.27 -11.53 -3.31
N ALA A 186 20.74 -10.36 -3.67
CA ALA A 186 19.31 -10.07 -3.51
C ALA A 186 18.39 -11.09 -4.22
N PRO A 187 18.65 -11.54 -5.47
CA PRO A 187 17.79 -12.54 -6.12
C PRO A 187 17.61 -13.84 -5.32
N SER A 188 18.68 -14.34 -4.71
CA SER A 188 18.65 -15.58 -3.93
C SER A 188 17.82 -15.43 -2.66
N VAL A 189 18.03 -14.34 -1.91
CA VAL A 189 17.28 -14.05 -0.69
C VAL A 189 15.80 -13.83 -1.00
N LEU A 190 15.51 -13.00 -2.00
CA LEU A 190 14.13 -12.74 -2.44
C LEU A 190 13.43 -14.02 -2.90
N TYR A 191 14.13 -14.94 -3.59
CA TYR A 191 13.54 -16.20 -4.01
C TYR A 191 13.12 -17.06 -2.83
N LYS A 192 14.01 -17.26 -1.84
CA LYS A 192 13.70 -18.05 -0.64
C LYS A 192 12.48 -17.48 0.08
N TYR A 193 12.48 -16.17 0.31
CA TYR A 193 11.41 -15.45 0.98
C TYR A 193 10.07 -15.54 0.25
N LEU A 194 10.02 -15.14 -1.03
CA LEU A 194 8.78 -15.09 -1.82
C LEU A 194 8.20 -16.49 -2.09
N SER A 195 9.06 -17.52 -2.16
CA SER A 195 8.62 -18.91 -2.32
C SER A 195 7.82 -19.42 -1.12
N LYS A 196 8.07 -18.92 0.10
CA LYS A 196 7.27 -19.25 1.30
C LYS A 196 5.81 -18.81 1.16
N PHE A 197 5.58 -17.70 0.45
CA PHE A 197 4.24 -17.22 0.09
C PHE A 197 3.66 -17.84 -1.19
N LYS A 198 4.38 -18.81 -1.79
CA LYS A 198 3.97 -19.52 -3.02
C LYS A 198 3.79 -18.60 -4.23
N PHE A 199 4.52 -17.50 -4.32
CA PHE A 199 4.57 -16.71 -5.55
C PHE A 199 5.25 -17.53 -6.66
N ASP A 200 4.65 -17.57 -7.86
CA ASP A 200 5.26 -18.20 -9.03
C ASP A 200 6.37 -17.29 -9.59
N ILE A 201 7.58 -17.53 -9.10
CA ILE A 201 8.82 -16.77 -9.35
C ILE A 201 10.03 -17.70 -9.40
N LYS A 202 11.12 -17.25 -10.01
CA LYS A 202 12.43 -17.91 -9.95
C LYS A 202 13.53 -16.89 -9.78
N GLN A 203 14.69 -17.33 -9.28
CA GLN A 203 15.90 -16.50 -9.31
C GLN A 203 16.20 -16.05 -10.74
N GLN A 204 16.15 -16.99 -11.69
CA GLN A 204 16.27 -16.76 -13.13
C GLN A 204 15.25 -17.64 -13.88
N ASP A 205 14.38 -17.04 -14.69
CA ASP A 205 13.42 -17.74 -15.56
C ASP A 205 13.59 -17.28 -17.02
N ASN A 206 14.29 -18.09 -17.82
CA ASN A 206 14.53 -17.76 -19.23
C ASN A 206 13.27 -17.83 -20.11
N LYS A 207 12.18 -18.48 -19.64
CA LYS A 207 10.93 -18.62 -20.41
C LYS A 207 9.91 -17.56 -20.03
N ARG A 208 9.95 -17.10 -18.78
CA ARG A 208 8.99 -16.13 -18.23
C ARG A 208 9.75 -14.97 -17.58
N PRO A 209 10.33 -14.04 -18.37
CA PRO A 209 11.15 -12.96 -17.84
C PRO A 209 10.51 -12.15 -16.70
N PRO A 210 9.21 -11.77 -16.73
CA PRO A 210 8.56 -11.06 -15.62
C PRO A 210 8.60 -11.80 -14.26
N ARG A 211 8.85 -13.11 -14.25
CA ARG A 211 8.95 -13.94 -13.04
C ARG A 211 10.40 -14.14 -12.55
N SER A 212 11.37 -13.46 -13.17
CA SER A 212 12.80 -13.59 -12.86
C SER A 212 13.30 -12.50 -11.93
N LEU A 213 13.80 -12.87 -10.74
CA LEU A 213 14.27 -11.91 -9.73
C LEU A 213 15.61 -11.25 -10.06
N ASP A 214 16.45 -11.93 -10.85
CA ASP A 214 17.70 -11.37 -11.35
C ASP A 214 17.46 -10.16 -12.26
N ILE A 215 16.36 -10.09 -13.00
CA ILE A 215 15.99 -8.92 -13.80
C ILE A 215 15.70 -7.71 -12.90
N TYR A 216 14.86 -7.88 -11.87
CA TYR A 216 14.53 -6.78 -10.96
C TYR A 216 15.79 -6.28 -10.22
N SER A 217 16.67 -7.19 -9.82
CA SER A 217 17.94 -6.85 -9.17
C SER A 217 18.93 -6.20 -10.15
N GLY A 218 18.97 -6.65 -11.40
CA GLY A 218 19.75 -6.05 -12.48
C GLY A 218 19.30 -4.62 -12.77
N LEU A 219 17.99 -4.37 -12.81
CA LEU A 219 17.40 -3.05 -12.98
C LEU A 219 17.75 -2.13 -11.80
N ARG A 220 17.70 -2.65 -10.58
CA ARG A 220 18.15 -1.93 -9.37
C ARG A 220 19.61 -1.51 -9.52
N ASN A 221 20.48 -2.43 -9.93
CA ASN A 221 21.90 -2.14 -10.05
C ASN A 221 22.19 -1.13 -11.17
N ALA A 222 21.57 -1.30 -12.34
CA ALA A 222 21.71 -0.35 -13.44
C ALA A 222 21.28 1.06 -13.03
N LEU A 223 20.14 1.18 -12.36
CA LEU A 223 19.58 2.46 -11.97
C LEU A 223 20.44 3.18 -10.92
N PHE A 224 20.87 2.47 -9.86
CA PHE A 224 21.54 3.11 -8.72
C PHE A 224 23.06 3.19 -8.83
N HIS A 225 23.70 2.35 -9.65
CA HIS A 225 25.16 2.38 -9.82
C HIS A 225 25.57 3.02 -11.13
N ASN A 226 24.72 2.94 -12.17
CA ASN A 226 25.08 3.42 -13.51
C ASN A 226 24.19 4.57 -14.00
N GLY A 227 23.11 4.91 -13.29
CA GLY A 227 22.14 5.91 -13.75
C GLY A 227 21.32 5.46 -14.97
N GLU A 228 21.26 4.15 -15.23
CA GLU A 228 20.68 3.57 -16.43
C GLU A 228 19.28 2.99 -16.16
N TYR A 229 18.36 3.18 -17.12
CA TYR A 229 17.00 2.67 -17.03
C TYR A 229 16.82 1.27 -17.65
N GLN A 230 17.93 0.57 -17.89
CA GLN A 230 17.96 -0.77 -18.46
C GLN A 230 19.06 -1.62 -17.85
N THR A 231 18.87 -2.93 -17.78
CA THR A 231 19.92 -3.84 -17.31
C THR A 231 21.15 -3.81 -18.21
N ALA A 232 22.33 -4.13 -17.65
CA ALA A 232 23.44 -4.61 -18.47
C ALA A 232 23.00 -5.84 -19.30
N PRO A 233 23.68 -6.18 -20.41
CA PRO A 233 23.37 -7.39 -21.19
C PRO A 233 23.35 -8.65 -20.33
N MET A 234 22.25 -9.39 -20.38
CA MET A 234 22.06 -10.65 -19.66
C MET A 234 21.90 -11.79 -20.65
N LYS A 235 22.54 -12.94 -20.40
CA LYS A 235 22.38 -14.13 -21.24
C LYS A 235 21.05 -14.83 -20.93
N ARG A 236 20.21 -15.02 -21.94
CA ARG A 236 18.96 -15.81 -21.90
C ARG A 236 18.94 -16.78 -23.08
N ASN A 237 18.89 -18.08 -22.79
CA ASN A 237 18.87 -19.14 -23.81
C ASN A 237 19.96 -18.95 -24.90
N GLY A 238 21.17 -18.56 -24.50
CA GLY A 238 22.29 -18.33 -25.43
C GLY A 238 22.30 -16.98 -26.15
N THR A 239 21.27 -16.15 -26.00
CA THR A 239 21.20 -14.80 -26.58
C THR A 239 21.42 -13.73 -25.52
N GLU A 240 22.15 -12.67 -25.85
CA GLU A 240 22.24 -11.49 -24.98
C GLU A 240 21.02 -10.60 -25.16
N CYS A 241 20.43 -10.18 -24.05
CA CYS A 241 19.27 -9.31 -24.05
C CYS A 241 19.34 -8.34 -22.88
N THR A 242 18.67 -7.20 -23.03
CA THR A 242 18.53 -6.17 -22.00
C THR A 242 17.06 -6.03 -21.63
N PHE A 243 16.79 -5.57 -20.41
CA PHE A 243 15.44 -5.35 -19.91
C PHE A 243 15.28 -3.90 -19.47
N LEU A 244 14.17 -3.26 -19.86
CA LEU A 244 13.90 -1.85 -19.57
C LEU A 244 13.07 -1.71 -18.29
N LEU A 245 13.40 -0.74 -17.44
CA LEU A 245 12.71 -0.50 -16.17
C LEU A 245 11.21 -0.27 -16.37
N LYS A 246 10.83 0.52 -17.39
CA LYS A 246 9.44 0.86 -17.69
C LYS A 246 8.54 -0.37 -17.93
N ASP A 247 9.12 -1.46 -18.45
CA ASP A 247 8.36 -2.67 -18.80
C ASP A 247 8.13 -3.57 -17.58
N TYR A 248 8.94 -3.40 -16.52
CA TYR A 248 8.95 -4.24 -15.33
C TYR A 248 8.43 -3.56 -14.08
N TYR A 249 8.41 -2.23 -14.05
CA TYR A 249 8.01 -1.43 -12.89
C TYR A 249 6.60 -1.78 -12.38
N SER A 250 5.62 -1.94 -13.28
CA SER A 250 4.24 -2.23 -12.91
C SER A 250 4.09 -3.63 -12.27
N TYR A 251 4.78 -4.64 -12.80
CA TYR A 251 4.83 -5.98 -12.20
C TYR A 251 5.45 -5.93 -10.80
N PHE A 252 6.59 -5.25 -10.67
CA PHE A 252 7.29 -5.19 -9.39
C PHE A 252 6.49 -4.46 -8.32
N ARG A 253 5.83 -3.37 -8.69
CA ARG A 253 4.93 -2.64 -7.81
C ARG A 253 3.77 -3.51 -7.34
N ARG A 254 3.15 -4.27 -8.24
CA ARG A 254 2.06 -5.20 -7.87
C ARG A 254 2.56 -6.32 -6.97
N LEU A 255 3.73 -6.90 -7.25
CA LEU A 255 4.35 -7.90 -6.38
C LEU A 255 4.51 -7.38 -4.95
N ASN A 256 5.04 -6.17 -4.79
CA ASN A 256 5.19 -5.52 -3.49
C ASN A 256 3.85 -5.38 -2.75
N SER A 257 2.79 -4.94 -3.44
CA SER A 257 1.45 -4.84 -2.83
C SER A 257 0.93 -6.20 -2.38
N LEU A 258 1.12 -7.26 -3.18
CA LEU A 258 0.69 -8.61 -2.79
C LEU A 258 1.52 -9.18 -1.64
N VAL A 259 2.81 -8.87 -1.56
CA VAL A 259 3.66 -9.25 -0.41
C VAL A 259 3.15 -8.59 0.86
N ILE A 260 2.79 -7.30 0.84
CA ILE A 260 2.19 -6.61 2.01
C ILE A 260 0.94 -7.35 2.49
N LEU A 261 0.04 -7.75 1.58
CA LEU A 261 -1.15 -8.51 1.93
C LEU A 261 -0.80 -9.87 2.55
N LYS A 262 0.15 -10.60 1.96
CA LYS A 262 0.59 -11.91 2.49
C LYS A 262 1.28 -11.81 3.85
N GLU A 263 2.10 -10.79 4.07
CA GLU A 263 2.74 -10.53 5.37
C GLU A 263 1.73 -10.18 6.47
N ALA A 264 0.63 -9.52 6.12
CA ALA A 264 -0.50 -9.30 7.01
C ALA A 264 -1.37 -10.55 7.21
N ASN A 265 -1.00 -11.70 6.64
CA ASN A 265 -1.81 -12.93 6.58
C ASN A 265 -3.22 -12.71 6.01
N PHE A 266 -3.36 -11.76 5.07
CA PHE A 266 -4.65 -11.42 4.48
C PHE A 266 -5.01 -12.33 3.30
N GLU A 267 -6.22 -12.89 3.33
CA GLU A 267 -6.83 -13.64 2.26
C GLU A 267 -8.35 -13.48 2.35
N ASP A 268 -8.98 -13.03 1.27
CA ASP A 268 -10.43 -12.89 1.18
C ASP A 268 -11.05 -13.65 0.00
N GLY A 269 -10.25 -14.50 -0.67
CA GLY A 269 -10.66 -15.28 -1.82
C GLY A 269 -10.83 -14.47 -3.11
N LYS A 270 -10.74 -13.13 -3.06
CA LYS A 270 -11.02 -12.25 -4.19
C LYS A 270 -9.75 -11.73 -4.86
N ILE A 271 -8.60 -11.75 -4.19
CA ILE A 271 -7.34 -11.26 -4.75
C ILE A 271 -6.80 -12.21 -5.82
N ASN A 272 -6.40 -11.66 -6.96
CA ASN A 272 -5.55 -12.38 -7.91
C ASN A 272 -4.07 -12.27 -7.50
N TRP A 273 -3.56 -13.36 -6.93
CA TRP A 273 -2.18 -13.49 -6.45
C TRP A 273 -1.13 -13.58 -7.57
N ASP A 274 -1.54 -13.70 -8.84
CA ASP A 274 -0.61 -13.58 -9.96
C ASP A 274 -0.25 -12.11 -10.20
N PHE A 275 0.95 -11.72 -9.74
CA PHE A 275 1.44 -10.35 -9.87
C PHE A 275 1.75 -9.95 -11.32
N VAL A 276 1.94 -10.92 -12.23
CA VAL A 276 2.20 -10.64 -13.65
C VAL A 276 0.88 -10.37 -14.40
N ASN A 277 -0.23 -10.95 -13.95
CA ASN A 277 -1.56 -10.68 -14.50
C ASN A 277 -2.15 -9.38 -13.91
N TYR A 278 -1.53 -8.25 -14.22
CA TYR A 278 -1.96 -6.95 -13.70
C TYR A 278 -3.28 -6.44 -14.28
N ARG A 279 -3.81 -7.05 -15.35
CA ARG A 279 -5.10 -6.69 -15.95
C ARG A 279 -6.29 -7.12 -15.10
N HIS A 280 -6.12 -8.14 -14.26
CA HIS A 280 -7.19 -8.68 -13.41
C HIS A 280 -6.70 -8.65 -11.96
N TYR A 281 -7.00 -7.57 -11.22
CA TYR A 281 -6.64 -7.44 -9.80
C TYR A 281 -7.43 -8.38 -8.89
N PHE A 282 -8.65 -8.72 -9.31
CA PHE A 282 -9.56 -9.57 -8.57
C PHE A 282 -9.95 -10.78 -9.43
N LYS A 283 -10.26 -11.89 -8.75
CA LYS A 283 -10.89 -13.08 -9.33
C LYS A 283 -12.37 -12.83 -9.64
#